data_AF-A0A077Q540-F1
#
_entry.id   AF-A0A077Q540-F1
#
_cell.length_a   1.000
_cell.length_b   1.000
_cell.length_c   1.000
_cell.angle_alpha   90.00
_cell.angle_beta   90.00
_cell.angle_gamma   90.00
#
_symmetry.space_group_name_H-M   'P 1'
#
loop_
_entity.id
_entity.type
_entity.pdbx_description
1 polymer ?
#
loop_
_entity_poly.entity_id
_entity_poly.type
_entity_poly.pdbx_seq_one_letter_code
_entity_poly.pdbx_strand_id
1 'polypeptide(L)'
;MNIVEIPLQAENQQFDIQLGGINYRMRLQWRGCAGWILDIMQPNSEPIVMGIPLVFGVDILEQHRYLGFNGSLIFYCDDPKNETNGEELGKNNRLYFISL
;
A
#
# COMPACT_ATOMS: atom_id res chain seq x y z
N MET A 1 5.64 -18.06 4.11
CA MET A 1 4.94 -16.88 4.65
C MET A 1 5.96 -15.91 5.24
N ASN A 2 6.25 -14.84 4.52
CA ASN A 2 7.16 -13.77 4.94
C ASN A 2 6.36 -12.46 5.08
N ILE A 3 6.67 -11.65 6.09
CA ILE A 3 6.05 -10.35 6.31
C ILE A 3 7.10 -9.28 6.07
N VAL A 4 6.81 -8.36 5.15
CA VAL A 4 7.69 -7.25 4.79
C VAL A 4 6.98 -5.94 5.12
N GLU A 5 7.61 -5.10 5.93
CA GLU A 5 7.19 -3.71 6.09
C GLU A 5 7.64 -2.91 4.86
N ILE A 6 6.73 -2.19 4.24
CA ILE A 6 7.04 -1.27 3.15
C ILE A 6 7.49 0.05 3.79
N PRO A 7 8.75 0.49 3.58
CA PRO A 7 9.29 1.66 4.27
C PRO A 7 8.76 2.96 3.64
N LEU A 8 7.59 3.40 4.10
CA LEU A 8 6.93 4.60 3.60
C LEU A 8 7.37 5.87 4.35
N GLN A 9 7.27 7.00 3.67
CA GLN A 9 7.43 8.33 4.26
C GLN A 9 6.10 9.10 4.29
N ALA A 10 5.95 10.10 5.16
CA ALA A 10 4.74 10.92 5.24
C ALA A 10 4.69 12.00 4.14
N GLU A 11 4.94 11.61 2.90
CA GLU A 11 4.94 12.47 1.71
C GLU A 11 4.47 11.72 0.46
N ASN A 12 4.06 12.46 -0.57
CA ASN A 12 3.75 11.89 -1.86
C ASN A 12 5.00 11.25 -2.43
N GLN A 13 4.96 9.96 -2.71
CA GLN A 13 6.15 9.20 -3.10
C GLN A 13 5.84 8.19 -4.20
N GLN A 14 6.86 7.89 -4.98
CA GLN A 14 6.83 6.83 -5.98
C GLN A 14 8.15 6.06 -5.90
N PHE A 15 8.07 4.74 -5.83
CA PHE A 15 9.23 3.88 -5.66
C PHE A 15 9.00 2.51 -6.29
N ASP A 16 10.10 1.82 -6.56
CA ASP A 16 10.09 0.44 -7.01
C ASP A 16 10.37 -0.49 -5.83
N ILE A 17 9.62 -1.60 -5.73
CA ILE A 17 9.74 -2.57 -4.65
C ILE A 17 9.49 -3.99 -5.17
N GLN A 18 10.21 -4.97 -4.62
CA GLN A 18 9.96 -6.38 -4.88
C GLN A 18 9.09 -6.97 -3.77
N LEU A 19 7.90 -7.48 -4.12
CA LEU A 19 6.95 -8.10 -3.21
C LEU A 19 6.61 -9.50 -3.72
N GLY A 20 6.78 -10.53 -2.88
CA GLY A 20 6.58 -11.92 -3.28
C GLY A 20 7.43 -12.36 -4.48
N GLY A 21 8.56 -11.71 -4.74
CA GLY A 21 9.39 -11.99 -5.93
C GLY A 21 8.92 -11.31 -7.22
N ILE A 22 7.88 -10.48 -7.19
CA ILE A 22 7.41 -9.66 -8.32
C ILE A 22 7.83 -8.21 -8.09
N ASN A 23 8.37 -7.56 -9.12
CA ASN A 23 8.73 -6.15 -9.07
C ASN A 23 7.54 -5.27 -9.41
N TYR A 24 7.23 -4.33 -8.54
CA TYR A 24 6.17 -3.35 -8.72
C TYR A 24 6.75 -1.94 -8.66
N ARG A 25 6.09 -1.02 -9.37
CA ARG A 25 6.18 0.41 -9.11
C ARG A 25 4.95 0.83 -8.32
N MET A 26 5.14 1.42 -7.16
CA MET A 26 4.05 1.93 -6.32
C MET A 26 4.10 3.44 -6.28
N ARG A 27 2.93 4.07 -6.26
CA ARG A 27 2.78 5.51 -6.04
C ARG A 27 1.73 5.78 -4.97
N LEU A 28 2.08 6.59 -3.98
CA LEU A 28 1.20 7.00 -2.90
C LEU A 28 0.96 8.51 -2.98
N GLN A 29 -0.32 8.89 -2.88
CA GLN A 29 -0.75 10.29 -2.93
C GLN A 29 -1.70 10.62 -1.79
N TRP A 30 -1.39 11.69 -1.06
CA TRP A 30 -2.24 12.22 0.00
C TRP A 30 -3.43 13.00 -0.61
N ARG A 31 -4.64 12.66 -0.18
CA ARG A 31 -5.90 13.27 -0.68
C ARG A 31 -6.75 13.92 0.41
N GLY A 32 -6.11 14.40 1.49
CA GLY A 32 -6.81 15.09 2.57
C GLY A 32 -7.76 14.16 3.31
N CYS A 33 -9.04 14.52 3.41
CA CYS A 33 -10.02 13.69 4.13
C CYS A 33 -10.21 12.28 3.55
N ALA A 34 -9.81 12.04 2.29
CA ALA A 34 -9.89 10.74 1.65
C ALA A 34 -8.74 9.79 2.01
N GLY A 35 -7.73 10.24 2.76
CA GLY A 35 -6.61 9.39 3.13
C GLY A 35 -5.51 9.28 2.06
N TRP A 36 -4.68 8.25 2.19
CA TRP A 36 -3.64 7.89 1.24
C TRP A 36 -4.22 7.00 0.13
N ILE A 37 -3.92 7.36 -1.11
CA ILE A 37 -4.32 6.60 -2.30
C ILE A 37 -3.08 5.96 -2.92
N LEU A 38 -3.16 4.64 -3.13
CA LEU A 38 -2.14 3.80 -3.71
C LEU A 38 -2.47 3.45 -5.16
N ASP A 39 -1.48 3.64 -6.02
CA ASP A 39 -1.42 3.08 -7.35
C ASP A 39 -0.36 1.98 -7.41
N ILE A 40 -0.65 0.87 -8.07
CA ILE A 40 0.26 -0.24 -8.31
C ILE A 40 0.42 -0.43 -9.82
N MET A 41 1.67 -0.37 -10.28
CA MET A 41 2.06 -0.43 -11.68
C MET A 41 3.17 -1.46 -11.87
N GLN A 42 3.40 -1.84 -13.12
CA GLN A 42 4.64 -2.48 -13.53
C GLN A 42 5.82 -1.49 -13.45
N PRO A 43 7.09 -1.96 -13.41
CA PRO A 43 8.26 -1.08 -13.35
C PRO A 43 8.38 -0.08 -14.52
N ASN A 44 7.75 -0.37 -15.66
CA ASN A 44 7.66 0.53 -16.82
C ASN A 44 6.52 1.57 -16.69
N SER A 45 5.89 1.68 -15.52
CA SER A 45 4.73 2.53 -15.21
C SER A 45 3.43 2.15 -15.94
N GLU A 46 3.34 0.94 -16.51
CA GLU A 46 2.07 0.42 -17.02
C GLU A 46 1.14 0.07 -15.84
N PRO A 47 -0.12 0.56 -15.83
CA PRO A 47 -1.01 0.39 -14.69
C PRO A 47 -1.43 -1.08 -14.51
N ILE A 48 -1.41 -1.56 -13.26
CA ILE A 48 -2.02 -2.83 -12.86
C ILE A 48 -3.36 -2.55 -12.18
N VAL A 49 -3.34 -1.68 -11.17
CA VAL A 49 -4.51 -1.19 -10.45
C VAL A 49 -4.21 0.19 -9.88
N MET A 50 -5.19 1.09 -9.94
CA MET A 50 -5.00 2.50 -9.62
C MET A 50 -6.08 2.95 -8.63
N GLY A 51 -5.77 3.95 -7.81
CA GLY A 51 -6.76 4.63 -6.98
C GLY A 51 -7.20 3.84 -5.75
N ILE A 52 -6.38 2.93 -5.22
CA ILE A 52 -6.77 2.10 -4.08
C ILE A 52 -6.59 2.90 -2.78
N PRO A 53 -7.64 3.12 -1.97
CA PRO A 53 -7.46 3.72 -0.66
C PRO A 53 -6.73 2.76 0.29
N LEU A 54 -5.82 3.29 1.10
CA LEU A 54 -5.29 2.55 2.25
C LEU A 54 -6.36 2.49 3.34
N VAL A 55 -6.87 1.29 3.62
CA VAL A 55 -7.93 1.04 4.60
C VAL A 55 -7.44 0.04 5.65
N PHE A 56 -7.58 0.42 6.92
CA PHE A 56 -7.20 -0.35 8.07
C PHE A 56 -8.13 -1.56 8.27
N GLY A 57 -7.54 -2.68 8.69
CA GLY A 57 -8.29 -3.87 9.12
C GLY A 57 -8.78 -4.80 8.00
N VAL A 58 -8.38 -4.56 6.74
CA VAL A 58 -8.73 -5.40 5.58
C VAL A 58 -7.48 -5.79 4.79
N ASP A 59 -7.58 -6.87 4.01
CA ASP A 59 -6.63 -7.15 2.92
C ASP A 59 -7.00 -6.28 1.71
N ILE A 60 -6.21 -5.24 1.48
CA ILE A 60 -6.45 -4.24 0.43
C ILE A 60 -6.47 -4.88 -0.97
N LEU A 61 -5.76 -6.00 -1.15
CA LEU A 61 -5.69 -6.71 -2.41
C LEU A 61 -6.75 -7.81 -2.56
N GLU A 62 -7.59 -8.06 -1.55
CA GLU A 62 -8.57 -9.15 -1.58
C GLU A 62 -9.51 -9.07 -2.79
N GLN A 63 -10.11 -7.90 -3.02
CA GLN A 63 -10.98 -7.66 -4.17
C GLN A 63 -10.24 -7.68 -5.52
N HIS A 64 -8.91 -7.59 -5.50
CA HIS A 64 -8.04 -7.51 -6.66
C HIS A 64 -7.26 -8.80 -6.93
N ARG A 65 -7.55 -9.90 -6.23
CA ARG A 65 -6.81 -11.17 -6.37
C ARG A 65 -6.78 -11.72 -7.79
N TYR A 66 -7.79 -11.42 -8.60
CA TYR A 66 -7.84 -11.81 -10.02
C TYR A 66 -6.71 -11.19 -10.87
N LEU A 67 -6.03 -10.15 -10.36
CA LEU A 67 -4.86 -9.53 -10.99
C LEU A 67 -3.54 -10.29 -10.74
N GLY A 68 -3.58 -11.40 -10.00
CA GLY A 68 -2.44 -12.28 -9.82
C GLY A 68 -1.45 -11.86 -8.72
N PHE A 69 -1.88 -11.03 -7.77
CA PHE A 69 -1.08 -10.72 -6.58
C PHE A 69 -0.82 -12.00 -5.76
N ASN A 70 0.43 -12.20 -5.35
CA ASN A 70 0.86 -13.39 -4.60
C ASN A 70 1.03 -13.14 -3.10
N GLY A 71 0.14 -12.32 -2.55
CA GLY A 71 0.18 -11.91 -1.15
C GLY A 71 -0.98 -11.00 -0.79
N SER A 72 -1.03 -10.66 0.49
CA SER A 72 -1.97 -9.69 1.04
C SER A 72 -1.25 -8.38 1.35
N LEU A 73 -1.96 -7.26 1.20
CA LEU A 73 -1.46 -5.94 1.56
C LEU A 73 -2.28 -5.40 2.72
N ILE A 74 -1.64 -5.21 3.86
CA ILE A 74 -2.29 -4.85 5.12
C ILE A 74 -1.84 -3.46 5.54
N PHE A 75 -2.77 -2.53 5.61
CA PHE A 75 -2.55 -1.25 6.26
C PHE A 75 -2.88 -1.37 7.75
N TYR A 76 -1.91 -1.04 8.59
CA TYR A 76 -2.01 -1.13 10.04
C TYR A 76 -1.90 0.27 10.63
N CYS A 77 -2.82 0.61 11.54
CA CYS A 77 -2.89 1.88 12.25
C CYS A 77 -2.96 1.59 13.74
N ASP A 78 -2.10 2.24 14.54
CA ASP A 78 -2.18 2.14 16.00
C ASP A 78 -3.45 2.76 16.59
N ASP A 79 -3.94 3.85 16.00
CA ASP A 79 -5.23 4.48 16.31
C ASP A 79 -6.07 4.64 15.03
N PRO A 80 -7.17 3.87 14.87
CA PRO A 80 -8.06 3.98 13.73
C PRO A 80 -8.63 5.39 13.48
N LYS A 81 -8.68 6.27 14.50
CA LYS A 81 -9.11 7.66 14.30
C LYS A 81 -8.14 8.48 13.45
N ASN A 82 -6.88 8.04 13.36
CA ASN A 82 -5.82 8.69 12.61
C ASN A 82 -5.52 7.97 11.28
N GLU A 83 -6.38 7.04 10.83
CA GLU A 83 -6.21 6.30 9.58
C GLU A 83 -5.98 7.24 8.38
N THR A 84 -6.75 8.34 8.32
CA THR A 84 -6.62 9.40 7.33
C THR A 84 -5.79 10.58 7.85
N ASN A 85 -4.78 10.36 8.70
CA ASN A 85 -3.80 11.39 9.01
C ASN A 85 -2.57 11.20 8.12
N GLY A 86 -2.32 12.17 7.24
CA GLY A 86 -1.18 12.16 6.32
C GLY A 86 0.18 12.06 7.03
N GLU A 87 0.30 12.67 8.21
CA GLU A 87 1.57 12.80 8.93
C GLU A 87 2.02 11.51 9.66
N GLU A 88 1.09 10.56 9.81
CA GLU A 88 1.28 9.30 10.53
C GLU A 88 1.84 8.17 9.66
N LEU A 89 1.84 8.34 8.33
CA LEU A 89 2.33 7.32 7.40
C LEU A 89 3.84 7.07 7.58
N GLY A 90 4.21 5.80 7.70
CA GLY A 90 5.58 5.37 8.00
C GLY A 90 5.97 5.50 9.46
N LYS A 91 5.07 5.96 10.33
CA LYS A 91 5.28 6.07 11.79
C LYS A 91 4.32 5.12 12.54
N ASN A 92 3.12 5.61 12.86
CA ASN A 92 2.07 4.85 13.54
C ASN A 92 1.11 4.18 12.54
N ASN A 93 1.08 4.68 11.29
CA ASN A 93 0.37 4.05 10.19
C ASN A 93 1.38 3.39 9.24
N ARG A 94 1.33 2.07 9.13
CA ARG A 94 2.33 1.26 8.42
C ARG A 94 1.68 0.34 7.40
N LEU A 95 2.42 0.01 6.35
CA LEU A 95 1.95 -0.85 5.27
C LEU A 95 2.80 -2.13 5.23
N TYR A 96 2.13 -3.27 5.28
CA TYR A 96 2.77 -4.59 5.30
C TYR A 96 2.34 -5.40 4.09
N PHE A 97 3.29 -6.14 3.52
CA PHE A 97 3.01 -7.18 2.55
C PHE A 97 3.26 -8.56 3.16
N ILE A 98 2.29 -9.45 3.04
CA ILE A 98 2.38 -10.83 3.54
C ILE A 98 2.39 -11.75 2.31
N SER A 99 3.53 -12.41 2.06
CA SER A 99 3.65 -13.33 0.92
C SER A 99 2.86 -14.63 1.17
N LEU A 100 2.17 -15.11 0.13
CA LEU A 100 1.62 -16.48 0.10
C LEU A 100 2.75 -17.53 0.14
#